data_AF-A0AAN7LRH8-F1
#
_entry.id   AF-A0AAN7LRH8-F1
#
_cell.length_a   1.000
_cell.length_b   1.000
_cell.length_c   1.000
_cell.angle_alpha   90.00
_cell.angle_beta   90.00
_cell.angle_gamma   90.00
#
_symmetry.space_group_name_H-M   'P 1'
#
loop_
_entity.id
_entity.type
_entity.pdbx_description
1 polymer ?
#
loop_
_entity_poly.entity_id
_entity_poly.type
_entity_poly.pdbx_seq_one_letter_code
_entity_poly.pdbx_strand_id
1 'polypeptide(L)'
;MAWFRSLIHLSNLKSAAKSRNSIISPSFTALSHFNTGAGAAATGSPSPVPRSSEWSGLGPTKPEEKPRVVVLGSGWAGCRLMKGLDTSVYDVVCVSPRNHMVFTPLLASTCVGTLEFRSVAEPIGRIQPAISSAPGSYFFLANCTALDPVKHVVHCETVTDGESNIDQWKFEVSYDKLVIALGAEASTFGIHGVGENAIFLREVHHAVEIRRKLLLNLMLSDSPGISEYEKRRLLHCVVVGGGPTGVEFSGELSDFIMRDVRQTYGHVKDYIHVTLIEANEILSSFDVRLRRYATSQLTKSGVRLVRGVVRDVESQKIILNDGTEVPYGLLVWSTGVGPSSFVRSLEVPKSPGGRIGIDEWLRVPSVQDVFAIGDCSGFLESTGKPVLPALAQVAERQGKYLASLLNSIGKAGGGHANCTKDIEFGGPFVYKHLGSMATVGSYKALVDLRQGKEGKGLSLAGFISWFIWRSAYLTRVISWRNRFYVAINWLTTFVFGRDISRI
;
A
#
# COMPACT_ATOMS: atom_id res chain seq x y z
N MET A 1 5.51 14.48 39.47
CA MET A 1 4.92 13.83 40.66
C MET A 1 4.03 12.68 40.21
N ALA A 2 4.09 11.58 40.97
CA ALA A 2 3.31 10.33 40.84
C ALA A 2 3.72 9.34 39.74
N TRP A 3 4.99 8.91 39.68
CA TRP A 3 5.41 7.64 39.06
C TRP A 3 6.68 7.16 39.78
N PHE A 4 6.52 6.46 40.92
CA PHE A 4 7.52 5.57 41.56
C PHE A 4 6.93 5.09 42.88
N ARG A 5 6.29 3.91 42.88
CA ARG A 5 5.96 3.06 44.05
C ARG A 5 5.13 1.86 43.58
N SER A 6 5.78 0.84 43.04
CA SER A 6 5.32 -0.55 43.15
C SER A 6 6.42 -1.51 42.69
N LEU A 7 7.46 -1.60 43.50
CA LEU A 7 8.40 -2.72 43.51
C LEU A 7 8.73 -2.89 44.99
N ILE A 8 8.18 -3.95 45.60
CA ILE A 8 8.58 -4.69 46.81
C ILE A 8 7.31 -5.43 47.29
N HIS A 9 7.12 -6.65 46.80
CA HIS A 9 6.56 -7.75 47.58
C HIS A 9 6.82 -9.06 46.85
N LEU A 10 8.01 -9.63 47.11
CA LEU A 10 8.29 -11.05 46.89
C LEU A 10 8.56 -11.62 48.28
N SER A 11 7.53 -12.22 48.87
CA SER A 11 7.65 -13.10 50.03
C SER A 11 7.66 -14.55 49.56
N ASN A 12 8.63 -15.27 50.10
CA ASN A 12 8.82 -16.72 50.12
C ASN A 12 7.56 -17.58 49.99
N LEU A 13 7.65 -18.70 49.25
CA LEU A 13 7.44 -20.05 49.80
C LEU A 13 7.82 -21.18 48.83
N LYS A 14 8.12 -22.31 49.45
CA LYS A 14 8.91 -23.48 49.02
C LYS A 14 8.18 -24.45 48.07
N SER A 15 9.01 -25.14 47.28
CA SER A 15 8.95 -26.55 46.83
C SER A 15 7.72 -27.39 47.21
N ALA A 16 7.08 -27.99 46.20
CA ALA A 16 6.61 -29.38 46.25
C ALA A 16 6.50 -29.99 44.84
N ALA A 17 7.22 -31.08 44.61
CA ALA A 17 7.15 -31.92 43.43
C ALA A 17 5.82 -32.71 43.38
N LYS A 18 5.30 -32.94 42.16
CA LYS A 18 4.49 -34.14 41.85
C LYS A 18 4.47 -34.40 40.35
N SER A 19 4.93 -35.59 39.99
CA SER A 19 4.81 -36.19 38.66
C SER A 19 3.34 -36.46 38.31
N ARG A 20 2.99 -36.37 37.03
CA ARG A 20 2.10 -37.33 36.37
C ARG A 20 2.29 -37.25 34.86
N ASN A 21 2.80 -38.34 34.30
CA ASN A 21 2.75 -38.67 32.89
C ASN A 21 1.28 -38.80 32.45
N SER A 22 0.90 -38.14 31.36
CA SER A 22 -0.18 -38.60 30.50
C SER A 22 0.22 -38.29 29.06
N ILE A 23 0.63 -39.35 28.36
CA ILE A 23 0.80 -39.37 26.92
C ILE A 23 -0.59 -39.23 26.32
N ILE A 24 -0.86 -38.11 25.64
CA ILE A 24 -2.05 -37.94 24.81
C ILE A 24 -1.54 -37.86 23.37
N SER A 25 -1.84 -38.90 22.61
CA SER A 25 -1.63 -38.99 21.17
C SER A 25 -2.39 -37.85 20.46
N PRO A 26 -1.80 -37.10 19.52
CA PRO A 26 -2.59 -36.19 18.72
C PRO A 26 -3.36 -37.00 17.68
N SER A 27 -4.68 -37.03 17.82
CA SER A 27 -5.59 -37.46 16.75
C SER A 27 -5.44 -36.48 15.58
N PHE A 28 -4.84 -36.93 14.48
CA PHE A 28 -4.86 -36.24 13.20
C PHE A 28 -6.31 -36.20 12.70
N THR A 29 -7.00 -35.10 12.96
CA THR A 29 -8.25 -34.77 12.25
C THR A 29 -7.84 -34.23 10.89
N ALA A 30 -8.24 -34.91 9.82
CA ALA A 30 -7.95 -34.51 8.45
C ALA A 30 -8.58 -33.14 8.16
N LEU A 31 -7.73 -32.12 8.04
CA LEU A 31 -8.05 -30.79 7.56
C LEU A 31 -8.15 -30.83 6.03
N SER A 32 -9.34 -31.09 5.48
CA SER A 32 -9.59 -30.89 4.04
C SER A 32 -10.78 -29.98 3.80
N HIS A 33 -10.58 -28.67 3.96
CA HIS A 33 -11.50 -27.63 3.48
C HIS A 33 -11.29 -27.28 2.00
N PHE A 34 -10.33 -27.95 1.34
CA PHE A 34 -10.11 -27.81 -0.09
C PHE A 34 -10.89 -28.92 -0.82
N ASN A 35 -11.85 -28.55 -1.66
CA ASN A 35 -12.30 -29.45 -2.72
C ASN A 35 -11.17 -29.53 -3.75
N THR A 36 -10.68 -30.72 -4.07
CA THR A 36 -9.77 -30.95 -5.19
C THR A 36 -10.57 -31.51 -6.36
N GLY A 37 -10.54 -30.82 -7.51
CA GLY A 37 -11.07 -31.38 -8.76
C GLY A 37 -10.23 -32.60 -9.18
N ALA A 38 -10.80 -33.80 -9.14
CA ALA A 38 -10.10 -35.03 -9.49
C ALA A 38 -10.02 -35.21 -11.02
N GLY A 39 -8.80 -35.19 -11.56
CA GLY A 39 -8.49 -35.74 -12.88
C GLY A 39 -7.91 -37.15 -12.75
N ALA A 40 -8.71 -38.19 -13.03
CA ALA A 40 -8.23 -39.54 -13.34
C ALA A 40 -9.26 -40.29 -14.21
N ALA A 41 -8.78 -40.96 -15.25
CA ALA A 41 -9.56 -41.52 -16.35
C ALA A 41 -10.15 -42.93 -16.09
N ALA A 42 -11.33 -43.17 -16.69
CA ALA A 42 -12.00 -44.44 -17.10
C ALA A 42 -12.29 -45.51 -16.00
N THR A 43 -13.51 -46.00 -15.79
CA THR A 43 -14.50 -46.57 -16.74
C THR A 43 -15.91 -46.61 -16.11
N GLY A 44 -16.96 -46.31 -16.88
CA GLY A 44 -18.37 -46.47 -16.47
C GLY A 44 -19.31 -45.39 -17.04
N SER A 45 -20.33 -45.80 -17.81
CA SER A 45 -21.29 -44.98 -18.56
C SER A 45 -22.23 -44.09 -17.71
N PRO A 46 -22.84 -43.03 -18.29
CA PRO A 46 -23.15 -41.80 -17.57
C PRO A 46 -24.62 -41.64 -17.15
N SER A 47 -24.83 -41.02 -15.99
CA SER A 47 -26.04 -40.24 -15.69
C SER A 47 -25.69 -38.75 -15.78
N PRO A 48 -26.50 -37.89 -16.43
CA PRO A 48 -26.16 -36.48 -16.60
C PRO A 48 -26.51 -35.72 -15.32
N VAL A 49 -25.56 -35.66 -14.38
CA VAL A 49 -25.58 -34.68 -13.30
C VAL A 49 -24.97 -33.39 -13.86
N PRO A 50 -25.57 -32.21 -13.67
CA PRO A 50 -24.97 -30.96 -14.16
C PRO A 50 -23.63 -30.77 -13.45
N ARG A 51 -22.54 -30.59 -14.21
CA ARG A 51 -21.22 -30.26 -13.67
C ARG A 51 -21.29 -28.92 -12.92
N SER A 52 -21.37 -28.98 -11.60
CA SER A 52 -21.07 -27.84 -10.71
C SER A 52 -19.58 -27.48 -10.85
N SER A 53 -19.24 -26.20 -10.79
CA SER A 53 -17.94 -25.60 -11.17
C SER A 53 -16.69 -26.44 -10.81
N GLU A 54 -15.84 -26.65 -11.82
CA GLU A 54 -14.66 -27.53 -11.82
C GLU A 54 -13.43 -26.97 -11.06
N TRP A 55 -13.57 -25.93 -10.22
CA TRP A 55 -12.44 -25.25 -9.57
C TRP A 55 -12.28 -25.67 -8.12
N SER A 56 -11.06 -26.11 -7.76
CA SER A 56 -10.68 -26.37 -6.38
C SER A 56 -10.78 -25.09 -5.54
N GLY A 57 -11.02 -25.17 -4.24
CA GLY A 57 -11.21 -23.94 -3.44
C GLY A 57 -11.75 -24.12 -2.04
N LEU A 58 -11.96 -22.99 -1.36
CA LEU A 58 -12.67 -22.96 -0.08
C LEU A 58 -14.18 -22.82 -0.32
N GLY A 59 -14.93 -23.88 0.00
CA GLY A 59 -16.39 -23.89 -0.09
C GLY A 59 -17.07 -22.98 0.94
N PRO A 60 -18.42 -22.85 0.87
CA PRO A 60 -19.21 -22.13 1.85
C PRO A 60 -18.97 -22.64 3.27
N THR A 61 -19.04 -21.74 4.26
CA THR A 61 -18.92 -22.11 5.68
C THR A 61 -20.16 -22.87 6.13
N LYS A 62 -19.97 -23.79 7.07
CA LYS A 62 -21.07 -24.51 7.73
C LYS A 62 -21.60 -23.73 8.95
N PRO A 63 -22.84 -23.98 9.41
CA PRO A 63 -23.41 -23.28 10.57
C PRO A 63 -22.60 -23.40 11.87
N GLU A 64 -21.86 -24.49 12.05
CA GLU A 64 -20.99 -24.73 13.21
C GLU A 64 -19.58 -24.12 13.08
N GLU A 65 -19.22 -23.66 11.88
CA GLU A 65 -17.93 -23.02 11.60
C GLU A 65 -18.03 -21.52 11.87
N LYS A 66 -16.89 -20.87 12.13
CA LYS A 66 -16.89 -19.41 12.20
C LYS A 66 -17.22 -18.84 10.81
N PRO A 67 -17.97 -17.74 10.75
CA PRO A 67 -18.13 -17.02 9.51
C PRO A 67 -16.78 -16.55 8.96
N ARG A 68 -16.64 -16.55 7.63
CA ARG A 68 -15.42 -16.18 6.93
C ARG A 68 -15.48 -14.76 6.37
N VAL A 69 -14.52 -13.93 6.75
CA VAL A 69 -14.26 -12.63 6.13
C VAL A 69 -13.15 -12.77 5.10
N VAL A 70 -13.50 -12.62 3.82
CA VAL A 70 -12.52 -12.55 2.73
C VAL A 70 -12.12 -11.10 2.49
N VAL A 71 -10.82 -10.81 2.51
CA VAL A 71 -10.25 -9.49 2.29
C VAL A 71 -9.40 -9.52 1.02
N LEU A 72 -9.80 -8.75 0.01
CA LEU A 72 -9.04 -8.60 -1.23
C LEU A 72 -8.06 -7.43 -1.11
N GLY A 73 -6.77 -7.72 -1.10
CA GLY A 73 -5.69 -6.74 -1.06
C GLY A 73 -5.02 -6.57 0.31
N SER A 74 -3.70 -6.44 0.28
CA SER A 74 -2.82 -6.29 1.47
C SER A 74 -2.33 -4.85 1.68
N GLY A 75 -3.09 -3.85 1.24
CA GLY A 75 -2.75 -2.42 1.38
C GLY A 75 -3.12 -1.83 2.75
N TRP A 76 -3.08 -0.49 2.86
CA TRP A 76 -3.43 0.26 4.08
C TRP A 76 -4.81 -0.10 4.65
N ALA A 77 -5.83 -0.17 3.79
CA ALA A 77 -7.21 -0.40 4.21
C ALA A 77 -7.40 -1.85 4.68
N GLY A 78 -7.01 -2.83 3.85
CA GLY A 78 -7.13 -4.25 4.14
C GLY A 78 -6.33 -4.68 5.37
N CYS A 79 -5.07 -4.24 5.48
CA CYS A 79 -4.25 -4.55 6.66
C CYS A 79 -4.78 -3.91 7.93
N ARG A 80 -5.31 -2.67 7.86
CA ARG A 80 -5.90 -2.02 9.04
C ARG A 80 -7.21 -2.68 9.47
N LEU A 81 -8.01 -3.15 8.52
CA LEU A 81 -9.19 -3.98 8.78
C LEU A 81 -8.78 -5.28 9.47
N MET A 82 -7.93 -6.08 8.83
CA MET A 82 -7.51 -7.39 9.34
C MET A 82 -6.89 -7.30 10.74
N LYS A 83 -6.09 -6.26 11.03
CA LYS A 83 -5.53 -5.99 12.36
C LYS A 83 -6.60 -5.80 13.44
N GLY A 84 -7.79 -5.33 13.07
CA GLY A 84 -8.89 -5.04 13.98
C GLY A 84 -9.99 -6.10 14.03
N LEU A 85 -9.98 -7.10 13.13
CA LEU A 85 -10.97 -8.17 13.11
C LEU A 85 -10.79 -9.09 14.33
N ASP A 86 -11.91 -9.44 14.95
CA ASP A 86 -11.97 -10.34 16.10
C ASP A 86 -11.98 -11.79 15.62
N THR A 87 -10.84 -12.46 15.75
CA THR A 87 -10.63 -13.84 15.27
C THR A 87 -11.26 -14.89 16.19
N SER A 88 -11.87 -14.48 17.31
CA SER A 88 -12.78 -15.35 18.07
C SER A 88 -14.13 -15.49 17.37
N VAL A 89 -14.51 -14.51 16.54
CA VAL A 89 -15.80 -14.45 15.84
C VAL A 89 -15.67 -14.88 14.39
N TYR A 90 -14.60 -14.47 13.70
CA TYR A 90 -14.41 -14.73 12.27
C TYR A 90 -13.15 -15.51 11.97
N ASP A 91 -13.22 -16.32 10.92
CA ASP A 91 -12.03 -16.75 10.19
C ASP A 91 -11.70 -15.72 9.09
N VAL A 92 -10.41 -15.44 8.90
CA VAL A 92 -9.94 -14.38 8.00
C VAL A 92 -9.18 -14.98 6.85
N VAL A 93 -9.60 -14.66 5.62
CA VAL A 93 -8.89 -15.05 4.40
C VAL A 93 -8.43 -13.79 3.66
N CYS A 94 -7.13 -13.69 3.41
CA CYS A 94 -6.57 -12.59 2.62
C CYS A 94 -6.16 -13.13 1.24
N VAL A 95 -6.67 -12.51 0.18
CA VAL A 95 -6.25 -12.76 -1.21
C VAL A 95 -5.52 -11.54 -1.70
N SER A 96 -4.24 -11.67 -2.07
CA SER A 96 -3.45 -10.56 -2.59
C SER A 96 -2.26 -11.08 -3.40
N PRO A 97 -1.84 -10.41 -4.48
CA PRO A 97 -0.62 -10.74 -5.22
C PRO A 97 0.66 -10.43 -4.42
N ARG A 98 0.54 -9.90 -3.20
CA ARG A 98 1.68 -9.48 -2.37
C ARG A 98 1.45 -9.82 -0.90
N ASN A 99 2.41 -10.50 -0.27
CA ASN A 99 2.35 -10.99 1.11
C ASN A 99 2.71 -9.95 2.20
N HIS A 100 2.82 -8.67 1.87
CA HIS A 100 3.19 -7.63 2.82
C HIS A 100 2.42 -6.34 2.55
N MET A 101 2.31 -5.51 3.57
CA MET A 101 1.89 -4.12 3.44
C MET A 101 3.11 -3.24 3.19
N VAL A 102 2.95 -2.25 2.31
CA VAL A 102 3.93 -1.18 2.10
C VAL A 102 3.51 0.07 2.88
N PHE A 103 4.39 0.56 3.75
CA PHE A 103 4.27 1.85 4.42
C PHE A 103 4.66 2.97 3.44
N THR A 104 3.73 3.26 2.53
CA THR A 104 3.95 4.16 1.39
C THR A 104 4.51 5.55 1.72
N PRO A 105 4.25 6.20 2.89
CA PRO A 105 4.83 7.51 3.19
C PRO A 105 6.34 7.57 3.35
N LEU A 106 7.01 6.42 3.53
CA LEU A 106 8.47 6.36 3.63
C LEU A 106 9.12 5.69 2.41
N LEU A 107 8.34 5.37 1.37
CA LEU A 107 8.82 4.64 0.20
C LEU A 107 9.83 5.47 -0.61
N ALA A 108 9.61 6.79 -0.75
CA ALA A 108 10.53 7.68 -1.46
C ALA A 108 11.95 7.65 -0.88
N SER A 109 12.08 7.60 0.45
CA SER A 109 13.37 7.50 1.15
C SER A 109 14.12 6.20 0.85
N THR A 110 13.44 5.14 0.43
CA THR A 110 14.11 3.87 0.07
C THR A 110 14.77 3.89 -1.30
N CYS A 111 14.31 4.77 -2.20
CA CYS A 111 14.80 4.85 -3.58
C CYS A 111 16.27 5.33 -3.65
N VAL A 112 16.74 6.05 -2.64
CA VAL A 112 18.12 6.56 -2.57
C VAL A 112 18.96 5.92 -1.47
N GLY A 113 18.40 4.98 -0.69
CA GLY A 113 19.11 4.33 0.42
C GLY A 113 19.09 5.09 1.76
N THR A 114 18.22 6.10 1.92
CA THR A 114 17.97 6.71 3.26
C THR A 114 17.31 5.72 4.21
N LEU A 115 16.52 4.81 3.65
CA LEU A 115 15.90 3.70 4.37
C LEU A 115 16.06 2.42 3.54
N GLU A 116 16.26 1.29 4.21
CA GLU A 116 16.16 -0.02 3.57
C GLU A 116 14.72 -0.40 3.20
N PHE A 117 14.57 -1.14 2.10
CA PHE A 117 13.27 -1.61 1.59
C PHE A 117 12.47 -2.39 2.64
N ARG A 118 13.16 -3.20 3.46
CA ARG A 118 12.55 -3.99 4.53
C ARG A 118 11.98 -3.14 5.67
N SER A 119 12.43 -1.89 5.81
CA SER A 119 11.95 -0.99 6.88
C SER A 119 10.57 -0.42 6.58
N VAL A 120 10.15 -0.44 5.31
CA VAL A 120 8.82 0.04 4.88
C VAL A 120 7.87 -1.10 4.50
N ALA A 121 8.29 -2.35 4.61
CA ALA A 121 7.47 -3.53 4.31
C ALA A 121 7.13 -4.31 5.59
N GLU A 122 5.85 -4.63 5.82
CA GLU A 122 5.42 -5.45 6.96
C GLU A 122 4.64 -6.68 6.46
N PRO A 123 5.13 -7.92 6.69
CA PRO A 123 4.42 -9.14 6.31
C PRO A 123 3.02 -9.22 6.92
N ILE A 124 2.03 -9.59 6.12
CA ILE A 124 0.63 -9.66 6.56
C ILE A 124 0.41 -10.66 7.70
N GLY A 125 1.15 -11.77 7.72
CA GLY A 125 1.09 -12.76 8.81
C GLY A 125 1.55 -12.22 10.16
N ARG A 126 2.22 -11.06 10.21
CA ARG A 126 2.52 -10.36 11.48
C ARG A 126 1.42 -9.39 11.87
N ILE A 127 0.71 -8.84 10.88
CA ILE A 127 -0.39 -7.91 11.09
C ILE A 127 -1.63 -8.65 11.60
N GLN A 128 -1.92 -9.82 11.03
CA GLN A 128 -2.97 -10.72 11.47
C GLN A 128 -2.41 -12.16 11.54
N PRO A 129 -1.87 -12.59 12.69
CA PRO A 129 -1.28 -13.92 12.85
C PRO A 129 -2.21 -15.09 12.57
N ALA A 130 -3.53 -14.90 12.72
CA ALA A 130 -4.50 -15.97 12.48
C ALA A 130 -4.41 -16.55 11.06
N ILE A 131 -4.10 -15.76 10.03
CA ILE A 131 -3.95 -16.26 8.65
C ILE A 131 -2.78 -17.23 8.46
N SER A 132 -1.91 -17.36 9.47
CA SER A 132 -0.76 -18.28 9.48
C SER A 132 -0.91 -19.41 10.49
N SER A 133 -1.77 -19.28 11.51
CA SER A 133 -1.82 -20.23 12.63
C SER A 133 -3.20 -20.74 13.01
N ALA A 134 -4.28 -20.04 12.63
CA ALA A 134 -5.63 -20.46 12.97
C ALA A 134 -6.20 -21.40 11.90
N PRO A 135 -6.88 -22.50 12.28
CA PRO A 135 -7.64 -23.28 11.32
C PRO A 135 -8.73 -22.41 10.68
N GLY A 136 -8.96 -22.55 9.38
CA GLY A 136 -9.97 -21.77 8.63
C GLY A 136 -9.52 -20.38 8.15
N SER A 137 -8.39 -19.87 8.65
CA SER A 137 -7.82 -18.58 8.23
C SER A 137 -6.61 -18.77 7.32
N TYR A 138 -6.53 -18.00 6.23
CA TYR A 138 -5.54 -18.23 5.17
C TYR A 138 -5.01 -16.94 4.55
N PHE A 139 -3.79 -17.02 4.02
CA PHE A 139 -3.32 -16.11 3.00
C PHE A 139 -3.14 -16.85 1.68
N PHE A 140 -3.69 -16.29 0.60
CA PHE A 140 -3.49 -16.78 -0.76
C PHE A 140 -2.76 -15.74 -1.60
N LEU A 141 -1.61 -16.16 -2.16
CA LEU A 141 -0.84 -15.38 -3.12
C LEU A 141 -1.50 -15.47 -4.50
N ALA A 142 -2.46 -14.59 -4.76
CA ALA A 142 -3.31 -14.66 -5.93
C ALA A 142 -3.93 -13.30 -6.28
N ASN A 143 -4.30 -13.13 -7.54
CA ASN A 143 -5.17 -12.06 -8.01
C ASN A 143 -6.63 -12.52 -7.91
N CYS A 144 -7.53 -11.60 -7.55
CA CYS A 144 -8.97 -11.81 -7.74
C CYS A 144 -9.32 -11.42 -9.18
N THR A 145 -9.93 -12.34 -9.92
CA THR A 145 -10.23 -12.18 -11.35
C THR A 145 -11.72 -12.00 -11.63
N ALA A 146 -12.59 -12.48 -10.75
CA ALA A 146 -14.03 -12.23 -10.82
C ALA A 146 -14.71 -12.31 -9.43
N LEU A 147 -15.88 -11.70 -9.33
CA LEU A 147 -16.76 -11.74 -8.16
C LEU A 147 -18.11 -12.31 -8.59
N ASP A 148 -18.54 -13.42 -7.98
CA ASP A 148 -19.91 -13.94 -8.09
C ASP A 148 -20.69 -13.57 -6.80
N PRO A 149 -21.46 -12.47 -6.83
CA PRO A 149 -22.20 -12.00 -5.66
C PRO A 149 -23.38 -12.89 -5.30
N VAL A 150 -23.90 -13.68 -6.25
CA VAL A 150 -25.07 -14.56 -6.03
C VAL A 150 -24.64 -15.81 -5.28
N LYS A 151 -23.49 -16.38 -5.65
CA LYS A 151 -22.93 -17.56 -4.97
C LYS A 151 -22.07 -17.22 -3.75
N HIS A 152 -21.82 -15.93 -3.50
CA HIS A 152 -20.88 -15.46 -2.48
C HIS A 152 -19.47 -16.03 -2.67
N VAL A 153 -18.95 -15.96 -3.89
CA VAL A 153 -17.64 -16.51 -4.26
C VAL A 153 -16.79 -15.45 -4.95
N VAL A 154 -15.49 -15.44 -4.65
CA VAL A 154 -14.48 -14.79 -5.49
C VAL A 154 -13.68 -15.83 -6.26
N HIS A 155 -13.42 -15.52 -7.52
CA HIS A 155 -12.57 -16.29 -8.40
C HIS A 155 -11.15 -15.75 -8.32
N CYS A 156 -10.20 -16.63 -8.09
CA CYS A 156 -8.80 -16.29 -7.86
C CYS A 156 -7.91 -17.01 -8.87
N GLU A 157 -6.79 -16.39 -9.20
CA GLU A 157 -5.73 -16.96 -10.03
C GLU A 157 -4.39 -16.75 -9.33
N THR A 158 -3.60 -17.81 -9.20
CA THR A 158 -2.33 -17.74 -8.46
C THR A 158 -1.30 -16.85 -9.14
N VAL A 159 -0.44 -16.24 -8.31
CA VAL A 159 0.72 -15.48 -8.79
C VAL A 159 1.96 -16.33 -8.61
N THR A 160 2.68 -16.57 -9.71
CA THR A 160 3.89 -17.40 -9.77
C THR A 160 5.17 -16.60 -9.97
N ASP A 161 5.08 -15.26 -10.09
CA ASP A 161 6.20 -14.35 -10.32
C ASP A 161 7.13 -14.77 -11.48
N GLY A 162 6.57 -15.43 -12.51
CA GLY A 162 7.31 -15.89 -13.68
C GLY A 162 8.07 -17.21 -13.49
N GLU A 163 7.78 -17.98 -12.43
CA GLU A 163 8.36 -19.30 -12.22
C GLU A 163 7.95 -20.26 -13.35
N SER A 164 8.95 -20.69 -14.13
CA SER A 164 8.75 -21.45 -15.38
C SER A 164 8.20 -22.87 -15.18
N ASN A 165 8.35 -23.46 -13.99
CA ASN A 165 7.95 -24.84 -13.72
C ASN A 165 6.56 -24.96 -13.08
N ILE A 166 5.86 -23.85 -12.89
CA ILE A 166 4.57 -23.80 -12.19
C ILE A 166 3.62 -22.91 -12.98
N ASP A 167 2.62 -23.52 -13.63
CA ASP A 167 1.54 -22.79 -14.28
C ASP A 167 0.66 -22.09 -13.25
N GLN A 168 0.09 -20.95 -13.63
CA GLN A 168 -0.96 -20.31 -12.84
C GLN A 168 -2.23 -21.16 -12.89
N TRP A 169 -2.89 -21.32 -11.75
CA TRP A 169 -4.15 -22.06 -11.67
C TRP A 169 -5.24 -21.24 -11.01
N LYS A 170 -6.48 -21.58 -11.36
CA LYS A 170 -7.67 -20.92 -10.84
C LYS A 170 -8.27 -21.69 -9.68
N PHE A 171 -8.82 -20.95 -8.74
CA PHE A 171 -9.50 -21.51 -7.58
C PHE A 171 -10.60 -20.56 -7.10
N GLU A 172 -11.51 -21.09 -6.29
CA GLU A 172 -12.64 -20.33 -5.74
C GLU A 172 -12.50 -20.13 -4.22
N VAL A 173 -12.95 -18.99 -3.73
CA VAL A 173 -13.03 -18.73 -2.29
C VAL A 173 -14.42 -18.20 -1.97
N SER A 174 -15.21 -19.01 -1.26
CA SER A 174 -16.51 -18.59 -0.74
C SER A 174 -16.33 -17.67 0.46
N TYR A 175 -17.22 -16.69 0.63
CA TYR A 175 -17.18 -15.71 1.71
C TYR A 175 -18.52 -15.57 2.43
N ASP A 176 -18.49 -15.29 3.74
CA ASP A 176 -19.66 -14.79 4.45
C ASP A 176 -19.74 -13.28 4.43
N LYS A 177 -18.57 -12.62 4.47
CA LYS A 177 -18.40 -11.18 4.25
C LYS A 177 -17.21 -10.97 3.32
N LEU A 178 -17.36 -10.12 2.31
CA LEU A 178 -16.28 -9.74 1.40
C LEU A 178 -15.91 -8.28 1.63
N VAL A 179 -14.61 -8.02 1.76
CA VAL A 179 -14.09 -6.66 1.76
C VAL A 179 -13.10 -6.45 0.62
N ILE A 180 -13.47 -5.56 -0.30
CA ILE A 180 -12.64 -5.16 -1.43
C ILE A 180 -11.75 -3.99 -1.00
N ALA A 181 -10.43 -4.23 -0.91
CA ALA A 181 -9.43 -3.27 -0.45
C ALA A 181 -8.22 -3.21 -1.39
N LEU A 182 -8.49 -3.27 -2.70
CA LEU A 182 -7.50 -3.40 -3.78
C LEU A 182 -6.67 -2.14 -4.05
N GLY A 183 -7.03 -1.01 -3.44
CA GLY A 183 -6.34 0.26 -3.65
C GLY A 183 -6.61 0.86 -5.03
N ALA A 184 -5.60 1.51 -5.62
CA ALA A 184 -5.69 2.17 -6.91
C ALA A 184 -4.41 1.92 -7.72
N GLU A 185 -4.55 1.97 -9.04
CA GLU A 185 -3.45 1.87 -9.99
C GLU A 185 -2.93 3.26 -10.36
N ALA A 186 -1.66 3.31 -10.80
CA ALA A 186 -1.11 4.53 -11.37
C ALA A 186 -1.84 4.89 -12.65
N SER A 187 -2.16 6.18 -12.84
CA SER A 187 -2.77 6.65 -14.08
C SER A 187 -1.69 7.21 -15.00
N THR A 188 -1.65 6.70 -16.23
CA THR A 188 -0.86 7.27 -17.33
C THR A 188 -1.59 8.42 -18.02
N PHE A 189 -2.87 8.65 -17.69
CA PHE A 189 -3.78 9.55 -18.40
C PHE A 189 -3.92 9.25 -19.91
N GLY A 190 -3.57 8.03 -20.34
CA GLY A 190 -3.53 7.67 -21.76
C GLY A 190 -2.35 8.28 -22.52
N ILE A 191 -1.37 8.85 -21.82
CA ILE A 191 -0.15 9.38 -22.41
C ILE A 191 0.71 8.20 -22.88
N HIS A 192 1.07 8.22 -24.15
CA HIS A 192 1.89 7.20 -24.79
C HIS A 192 3.30 7.15 -24.17
N GLY A 193 3.86 5.93 -24.10
CA GLY A 193 5.21 5.68 -23.62
C GLY A 193 5.43 5.73 -22.11
N VAL A 194 4.44 6.15 -21.31
CA VAL A 194 4.57 6.19 -19.84
C VAL A 194 4.76 4.80 -19.26
N GLY A 195 3.97 3.81 -19.71
CA GLY A 195 4.04 2.45 -19.16
C GLY A 195 5.34 1.72 -19.52
N GLU A 196 5.93 2.07 -20.65
CA GLU A 196 7.13 1.45 -21.20
C GLU A 196 8.42 2.06 -20.67
N ASN A 197 8.43 3.38 -20.44
CA ASN A 197 9.67 4.11 -20.19
C ASN A 197 9.76 4.80 -18.81
N ALA A 198 8.65 4.94 -18.08
CA ALA A 198 8.64 5.53 -16.75
C ALA A 198 8.54 4.47 -15.65
N ILE A 199 9.14 4.73 -14.50
CA ILE A 199 9.00 3.89 -13.31
C ILE A 199 8.01 4.56 -12.36
N PHE A 200 6.93 3.88 -11.99
CA PHE A 200 6.00 4.40 -10.98
C PHE A 200 6.65 4.38 -9.59
N LEU A 201 6.18 5.20 -8.63
CA LEU A 201 6.65 5.15 -7.24
C LEU A 201 5.51 4.76 -6.28
N ARG A 202 5.17 3.47 -6.25
CA ARG A 202 4.06 2.95 -5.42
C ARG A 202 4.35 1.67 -4.63
N GLU A 203 5.34 0.91 -5.07
CA GLU A 203 5.62 -0.44 -4.58
C GLU A 203 7.09 -0.58 -4.20
N VAL A 204 7.44 -1.61 -3.44
CA VAL A 204 8.85 -1.84 -3.07
C VAL A 204 9.69 -2.19 -4.31
N HIS A 205 9.18 -3.02 -5.23
CA HIS A 205 9.92 -3.36 -6.45
C HIS A 205 10.16 -2.12 -7.34
N HIS A 206 9.22 -1.17 -7.35
CA HIS A 206 9.41 0.12 -8.01
C HIS A 206 10.60 0.89 -7.40
N ALA A 207 10.67 0.98 -6.07
CA ALA A 207 11.77 1.66 -5.40
C ALA A 207 13.13 0.97 -5.62
N VAL A 208 13.13 -0.37 -5.70
CA VAL A 208 14.31 -1.17 -6.09
C VAL A 208 14.75 -0.80 -7.51
N GLU A 209 13.82 -0.80 -8.46
CA GLU A 209 14.12 -0.47 -9.86
C GLU A 209 14.63 0.97 -10.03
N ILE A 210 14.04 1.93 -9.31
CA ILE A 210 14.52 3.32 -9.27
C ILE A 210 15.97 3.37 -8.75
N ARG A 211 16.27 2.73 -7.61
CA ARG A 211 17.62 2.72 -7.03
C ARG A 211 18.62 2.05 -7.99
N ARG A 212 18.24 0.91 -8.57
CA ARG A 212 19.06 0.15 -9.53
C ARG A 212 19.38 1.00 -10.77
N LYS A 213 18.39 1.67 -11.35
CA LYS A 213 18.55 2.54 -12.54
C LYS A 213 19.37 3.78 -12.23
N LEU A 214 19.12 4.44 -11.09
CA LEU A 214 19.88 5.60 -10.63
C LEU A 214 21.38 5.29 -10.50
N LEU A 215 21.72 4.21 -9.79
CA LEU A 215 23.11 3.80 -9.59
C LEU A 215 23.76 3.29 -10.89
N LEU A 216 23.00 2.59 -11.74
CA LEU A 216 23.50 2.17 -13.06
C LEU A 216 23.89 3.38 -13.92
N ASN A 217 23.04 4.41 -13.97
CA ASN A 217 23.33 5.60 -14.75
C ASN A 217 24.57 6.34 -14.25
N LEU A 218 24.78 6.40 -12.92
CA LEU A 218 26.00 6.92 -12.32
C LEU A 218 27.24 6.15 -12.78
N MET A 219 27.22 4.82 -12.68
CA MET A 219 28.35 3.96 -13.08
C MET A 219 28.65 4.05 -14.59
N LEU A 220 27.61 4.06 -15.43
CA LEU A 220 27.78 4.18 -16.89
C LEU A 220 28.31 5.55 -17.29
N SER A 221 27.86 6.62 -16.62
CA SER A 221 28.30 7.99 -16.93
C SER A 221 29.79 8.23 -16.68
N ASP A 222 30.42 7.43 -15.84
CA ASP A 222 31.85 7.50 -15.51
C ASP A 222 32.69 6.52 -16.36
N SER A 223 32.06 5.72 -17.22
CA SER A 223 32.75 4.72 -18.05
C SER A 223 33.46 5.37 -19.25
N PRO A 224 34.68 4.90 -19.63
CA PRO A 224 35.38 5.40 -20.80
C PRO A 224 34.56 5.26 -22.10
N GLY A 225 34.65 6.25 -22.99
CA GLY A 225 34.00 6.25 -24.31
C GLY A 225 32.60 6.88 -24.35
N ILE A 226 32.03 7.28 -23.20
CA ILE A 226 30.73 7.94 -23.16
C ILE A 226 30.83 9.43 -23.54
N SER A 227 29.90 9.91 -24.38
CA SER A 227 29.87 11.30 -24.81
C SER A 227 29.37 12.24 -23.72
N GLU A 228 29.75 13.52 -23.80
CA GLU A 228 29.29 14.56 -22.88
C GLU A 228 27.78 14.76 -22.89
N TYR A 229 27.15 14.62 -24.06
CA TYR A 229 25.70 14.63 -24.18
C TYR A 229 25.07 13.48 -23.39
N GLU A 230 25.60 12.28 -23.57
CA GLU A 230 25.06 11.07 -22.95
C GLU A 230 25.24 11.06 -21.42
N LYS A 231 26.35 11.62 -20.91
CA LYS A 231 26.53 11.85 -19.46
C LYS A 231 25.42 12.74 -18.89
N ARG A 232 25.15 13.88 -19.54
CA ARG A 232 24.08 14.82 -19.11
C ARG A 232 22.73 14.14 -19.13
N ARG A 233 22.45 13.35 -20.16
CA ARG A 233 21.19 12.62 -20.30
C ARG A 233 21.04 11.56 -19.22
N LEU A 234 22.00 10.64 -19.06
CA LEU A 234 21.94 9.56 -18.06
C LEU A 234 21.76 10.09 -16.63
N LEU A 235 22.39 11.23 -16.35
CA LEU A 235 22.37 11.86 -15.02
C LEU A 235 21.25 12.89 -14.84
N HIS A 236 20.31 12.97 -15.79
CA HIS A 236 19.09 13.75 -15.63
C HIS A 236 17.98 12.89 -15.04
N CYS A 237 17.63 13.16 -13.78
CA CYS A 237 16.51 12.55 -13.09
C CYS A 237 15.26 13.41 -13.26
N VAL A 238 14.23 12.89 -13.93
CA VAL A 238 12.95 13.57 -14.13
C VAL A 238 11.88 12.93 -13.24
N VAL A 239 11.21 13.74 -12.45
CA VAL A 239 10.07 13.32 -11.61
C VAL A 239 8.82 14.03 -12.11
N VAL A 240 7.78 13.28 -12.48
CA VAL A 240 6.50 13.83 -12.91
C VAL A 240 5.49 13.73 -11.76
N GLY A 241 4.90 14.86 -11.39
CA GLY A 241 3.90 14.98 -10.32
C GLY A 241 4.38 15.74 -9.10
N GLY A 242 3.86 16.94 -8.90
CA GLY A 242 4.14 17.82 -7.77
C GLY A 242 3.38 17.48 -6.48
N GLY A 243 2.80 16.29 -6.37
CA GLY A 243 2.18 15.81 -5.12
C GLY A 243 3.22 15.52 -4.03
N PRO A 244 2.79 15.13 -2.81
CA PRO A 244 3.70 14.78 -1.73
C PRO A 244 4.77 13.78 -2.14
N THR A 245 4.40 12.70 -2.84
CA THR A 245 5.35 11.66 -3.29
C THR A 245 6.46 12.22 -4.19
N GLY A 246 6.12 12.99 -5.22
CA GLY A 246 7.13 13.53 -6.14
C GLY A 246 7.99 14.62 -5.51
N VAL A 247 7.42 15.44 -4.62
CA VAL A 247 8.18 16.44 -3.84
C VAL A 247 9.14 15.79 -2.86
N GLU A 248 8.69 14.80 -2.10
CA GLU A 248 9.54 14.07 -1.15
C GLU A 248 10.68 13.35 -1.87
N PHE A 249 10.38 12.66 -2.98
CA PHE A 249 11.39 11.97 -3.77
C PHE A 249 12.39 12.93 -4.42
N SER A 250 11.94 14.08 -4.94
CA SER A 250 12.84 15.12 -5.48
C SER A 250 13.77 15.68 -4.41
N GLY A 251 13.28 15.86 -3.18
CA GLY A 251 14.09 16.25 -2.03
C GLY A 251 15.12 15.19 -1.61
N GLU A 252 14.71 13.91 -1.59
CA GLU A 252 15.62 12.78 -1.30
C GLU A 252 16.73 12.63 -2.36
N LEU A 253 16.40 12.77 -3.65
CA LEU A 253 17.38 12.79 -4.74
C LEU A 253 18.37 13.95 -4.59
N SER A 254 17.88 15.15 -4.28
CA SER A 254 18.74 16.30 -4.06
C SER A 254 19.70 16.09 -2.87
N ASP A 255 19.20 15.56 -1.75
CA ASP A 255 20.05 15.25 -0.60
C ASP A 255 21.07 14.14 -0.90
N PHE A 256 20.71 13.16 -1.73
CA PHE A 256 21.62 12.11 -2.20
C PHE A 256 22.73 12.68 -3.09
N ILE A 257 22.38 13.54 -4.05
CA ILE A 257 23.35 14.20 -4.93
C ILE A 257 24.34 15.03 -4.11
N MET A 258 23.83 15.86 -3.21
CA MET A 258 24.65 16.82 -2.48
C MET A 258 25.58 16.17 -1.45
N ARG A 259 25.16 15.06 -0.83
CA ARG A 259 25.93 14.40 0.23
C ARG A 259 26.76 13.23 -0.29
N ASP A 260 26.14 12.33 -1.04
CA ASP A 260 26.73 11.02 -1.35
C ASP A 260 27.42 11.06 -2.71
N VAL A 261 26.73 11.53 -3.76
CA VAL A 261 27.30 11.56 -5.14
C VAL A 261 28.50 12.50 -5.23
N ARG A 262 28.43 13.69 -4.61
CA ARG A 262 29.57 14.62 -4.59
C ARG A 262 30.82 14.07 -3.91
N GLN A 263 30.68 13.12 -3.00
CA GLN A 263 31.80 12.48 -2.31
C GLN A 263 32.35 11.27 -3.09
N THR A 264 31.48 10.51 -3.76
CA THR A 264 31.84 9.19 -4.31
C THR A 264 31.98 9.16 -5.84
N TYR A 265 31.34 10.08 -6.57
CA TYR A 265 31.36 10.18 -8.04
C TYR A 265 31.96 11.52 -8.49
N GLY A 266 33.21 11.77 -8.08
CA GLY A 266 33.86 13.08 -8.21
C GLY A 266 33.92 13.64 -9.64
N HIS A 267 34.03 12.78 -10.66
CA HIS A 267 34.17 13.18 -12.08
C HIS A 267 32.86 13.56 -12.74
N VAL A 268 31.73 13.03 -12.25
CA VAL A 268 30.41 13.22 -12.88
C VAL A 268 29.41 13.97 -11.99
N LYS A 269 29.83 14.37 -10.77
CA LYS A 269 29.00 15.07 -9.78
C LYS A 269 28.31 16.35 -10.27
N ASP A 270 28.86 17.02 -11.28
CA ASP A 270 28.33 18.28 -11.82
C ASP A 270 27.35 18.07 -12.99
N TYR A 271 27.19 16.83 -13.46
CA TYR A 271 26.25 16.45 -14.51
C TYR A 271 24.89 16.03 -13.94
N ILE A 272 24.87 15.48 -12.73
CA ILE A 272 23.64 14.98 -12.12
C ILE A 272 22.74 16.11 -11.63
N HIS A 273 21.47 16.05 -12.05
CA HIS A 273 20.48 17.05 -11.68
C HIS A 273 19.06 16.48 -11.71
N VAL A 274 18.16 17.17 -11.01
CA VAL A 274 16.76 16.75 -10.83
C VAL A 274 15.84 17.78 -11.46
N THR A 275 14.84 17.32 -12.22
CA THR A 275 13.73 18.14 -12.69
C THR A 275 12.41 17.58 -12.18
N LEU A 276 11.62 18.40 -11.49
CA LEU A 276 10.26 18.08 -11.08
C LEU A 276 9.28 18.79 -12.01
N ILE A 277 8.48 18.02 -12.73
CA ILE A 277 7.47 18.50 -13.68
C ILE A 277 6.09 18.41 -13.04
N GLU A 278 5.36 19.52 -12.99
CA GLU A 278 4.00 19.60 -12.48
C GLU A 278 3.14 20.48 -13.39
N ALA A 279 1.90 20.07 -13.67
CA ALA A 279 1.00 20.83 -14.55
C ALA A 279 0.61 22.18 -13.94
N ASN A 280 0.40 22.22 -12.62
CA ASN A 280 -0.05 23.40 -11.90
C ASN A 280 0.95 23.81 -10.80
N GLU A 281 0.53 23.65 -9.55
CA GLU A 281 1.29 24.04 -8.37
C GLU A 281 1.61 22.79 -7.56
N ILE A 282 2.86 22.68 -7.09
CA ILE A 282 3.24 21.59 -6.20
C ILE A 282 2.45 21.66 -4.89
N LEU A 283 2.18 20.50 -4.29
CA LEU A 283 1.50 20.33 -3.01
C LEU A 283 0.19 21.11 -2.95
N SER A 284 -0.64 21.04 -3.99
CA SER A 284 -1.88 21.82 -4.15
C SER A 284 -2.92 21.65 -3.01
N SER A 285 -2.77 20.62 -2.18
CA SER A 285 -3.55 20.40 -0.95
C SER A 285 -3.06 21.20 0.26
N PHE A 286 -1.85 21.75 0.23
CA PHE A 286 -1.20 22.49 1.33
C PHE A 286 -1.48 24.00 1.26
N ASP A 287 -1.26 24.68 2.38
CA ASP A 287 -1.37 26.14 2.49
C ASP A 287 -0.48 26.85 1.46
N VAL A 288 -0.93 27.98 0.94
CA VAL A 288 -0.16 28.79 -0.04
C VAL A 288 1.24 29.11 0.48
N ARG A 289 1.38 29.41 1.79
CA ARG A 289 2.70 29.73 2.38
C ARG A 289 3.61 28.52 2.43
N LEU A 290 3.08 27.34 2.74
CA LEU A 290 3.84 26.08 2.75
C LEU A 290 4.29 25.70 1.34
N ARG A 291 3.43 25.91 0.33
CA ARG A 291 3.78 25.71 -1.08
C ARG A 291 4.94 26.61 -1.52
N ARG A 292 4.85 27.91 -1.24
CA ARG A 292 5.94 28.87 -1.53
C ARG A 292 7.26 28.48 -0.84
N TYR A 293 7.18 28.04 0.42
CA TYR A 293 8.34 27.54 1.15
C TYR A 293 8.96 26.31 0.45
N ALA A 294 8.12 25.34 0.07
CA ALA A 294 8.56 24.14 -0.63
C ALA A 294 9.27 24.47 -1.95
N THR A 295 8.66 25.33 -2.77
CA THR A 295 9.22 25.81 -4.04
C THR A 295 10.59 26.45 -3.85
N SER A 296 10.71 27.38 -2.88
CA SER A 296 11.97 28.05 -2.56
C SER A 296 13.03 27.06 -2.08
N GLN A 297 12.65 26.11 -1.21
CA GLN A 297 13.57 25.14 -0.65
C GLN A 297 14.08 24.15 -1.69
N LEU A 298 13.21 23.57 -2.52
CA LEU A 298 13.60 22.65 -3.59
C LEU A 298 14.53 23.33 -4.60
N THR A 299 14.20 24.56 -5.01
CA THR A 299 15.03 25.35 -5.92
C THR A 299 16.40 25.63 -5.32
N LYS A 300 16.46 26.00 -4.03
CA LYS A 300 17.72 26.22 -3.30
C LYS A 300 18.56 24.95 -3.20
N SER A 301 17.92 23.77 -3.14
CA SER A 301 18.60 22.48 -3.13
C SER A 301 18.94 21.95 -4.55
N GLY A 302 18.75 22.77 -5.61
CA GLY A 302 19.16 22.44 -6.97
C GLY A 302 18.13 21.64 -7.78
N VAL A 303 16.91 21.49 -7.28
CA VAL A 303 15.81 20.88 -8.06
C VAL A 303 15.24 21.91 -9.03
N ARG A 304 15.26 21.60 -10.33
CA ARG A 304 14.62 22.43 -11.36
C ARG A 304 13.12 22.15 -11.37
N LEU A 305 12.31 23.16 -11.08
CA LEU A 305 10.86 23.07 -11.17
C LEU A 305 10.42 23.49 -12.57
N VAL A 306 9.69 22.62 -13.26
CA VAL A 306 9.13 22.88 -14.58
C VAL A 306 7.61 22.79 -14.48
N ARG A 307 6.94 23.88 -14.87
CA ARG A 307 5.50 23.86 -15.01
C ARG A 307 5.15 23.42 -16.42
N GLY A 308 4.48 22.28 -16.57
CA GLY A 308 4.17 21.74 -17.88
C GLY A 308 3.30 20.49 -17.81
N VAL A 309 2.57 20.24 -18.89
CA VAL A 309 1.77 19.03 -19.07
C VAL A 309 2.52 18.09 -19.99
N VAL A 310 2.74 16.86 -19.54
CA VAL A 310 3.37 15.82 -20.36
C VAL A 310 2.42 15.43 -21.49
N ARG A 311 2.94 15.44 -22.72
CA ARG A 311 2.20 15.05 -23.93
C ARG A 311 2.56 13.65 -24.40
N ASP A 312 3.85 13.31 -24.36
CA ASP A 312 4.37 12.02 -24.83
C ASP A 312 5.67 11.66 -24.12
N VAL A 313 5.99 10.37 -24.07
CA VAL A 313 7.23 9.85 -23.49
C VAL A 313 7.92 8.93 -24.49
N GLU A 314 9.14 9.27 -24.87
CA GLU A 314 10.01 8.42 -25.67
C GLU A 314 11.09 7.78 -24.78
N SER A 315 11.84 6.82 -25.31
CA SER A 315 12.83 6.05 -24.54
C SER A 315 13.95 6.88 -23.89
N GLN A 316 14.22 8.08 -24.39
CA GLN A 316 15.32 8.94 -23.96
C GLN A 316 14.91 10.38 -23.63
N LYS A 317 13.63 10.74 -23.83
CA LYS A 317 13.13 12.10 -23.60
C LYS A 317 11.63 12.12 -23.31
N ILE A 318 11.19 13.14 -22.58
CA ILE A 318 9.78 13.47 -22.36
C ILE A 318 9.43 14.72 -23.18
N ILE A 319 8.23 14.74 -23.77
CA ILE A 319 7.75 15.85 -24.59
C ILE A 319 6.58 16.52 -23.87
N LEU A 320 6.68 17.83 -23.65
CA LEU A 320 5.63 18.64 -23.05
C LEU A 320 4.64 19.17 -24.10
N ASN A 321 3.49 19.63 -23.64
CA ASN A 321 2.43 20.16 -24.49
C ASN A 321 2.85 21.39 -25.32
N ASP A 322 3.81 22.18 -24.83
CA ASP A 322 4.39 23.32 -25.53
C ASP A 322 5.49 22.94 -26.55
N GLY A 323 5.79 21.64 -26.69
CA GLY A 323 6.84 21.12 -27.56
C GLY A 323 8.22 21.05 -26.92
N THR A 324 8.38 21.47 -25.67
CA THR A 324 9.64 21.33 -24.94
C THR A 324 10.02 19.86 -24.79
N GLU A 325 11.22 19.51 -25.22
CA GLU A 325 11.81 18.19 -25.02
C GLU A 325 12.75 18.20 -23.82
N VAL A 326 12.59 17.24 -22.92
CA VAL A 326 13.43 17.08 -21.73
C VAL A 326 14.07 15.69 -21.78
N PRO A 327 15.37 15.58 -22.09
CA PRO A 327 16.07 14.30 -22.05
C PRO A 327 16.06 13.71 -20.64
N TYR A 328 16.18 12.40 -20.49
CA TYR A 328 16.31 11.80 -19.16
C TYR A 328 17.10 10.49 -19.19
N GLY A 329 17.65 10.14 -18.02
CA GLY A 329 18.22 8.83 -17.74
C GLY A 329 17.37 8.04 -16.75
N LEU A 330 16.66 8.74 -15.87
CA LEU A 330 15.70 8.19 -14.92
C LEU A 330 14.41 9.02 -14.99
N LEU A 331 13.29 8.37 -15.32
CA LEU A 331 11.96 8.98 -15.32
C LEU A 331 11.08 8.31 -14.27
N VAL A 332 10.63 9.07 -13.28
CA VAL A 332 9.74 8.60 -12.22
C VAL A 332 8.37 9.24 -12.34
N TRP A 333 7.34 8.41 -12.48
CA TRP A 333 5.95 8.85 -12.60
C TRP A 333 5.23 8.73 -11.25
N SER A 334 4.92 9.88 -10.64
CA SER A 334 4.35 9.95 -9.29
C SER A 334 3.01 10.68 -9.22
N THR A 335 2.36 10.90 -10.38
CA THR A 335 1.05 11.55 -10.49
C THR A 335 -0.01 10.59 -11.00
N GLY A 336 -1.27 10.91 -10.69
CA GLY A 336 -2.44 10.19 -11.17
C GLY A 336 -2.65 8.84 -10.49
N VAL A 337 -3.83 8.66 -9.92
CA VAL A 337 -4.30 7.35 -9.45
C VAL A 337 -5.73 7.15 -9.92
N GLY A 338 -6.07 5.90 -10.26
CA GLY A 338 -7.39 5.55 -10.75
C GLY A 338 -7.81 4.14 -10.35
N PRO A 339 -9.09 3.80 -10.55
CA PRO A 339 -9.58 2.44 -10.37
C PRO A 339 -8.83 1.49 -11.32
N SER A 340 -8.50 0.30 -10.82
CA SER A 340 -7.88 -0.77 -11.61
C SER A 340 -8.81 -1.28 -12.73
N SER A 341 -8.25 -1.98 -13.71
CA SER A 341 -9.04 -2.68 -14.74
C SER A 341 -10.10 -3.60 -14.12
N PHE A 342 -9.72 -4.37 -13.10
CA PHE A 342 -10.64 -5.22 -12.34
C PHE A 342 -11.75 -4.42 -11.63
N VAL A 343 -11.41 -3.31 -10.96
CA VAL A 343 -12.44 -2.46 -10.33
C VAL A 343 -13.41 -1.91 -11.36
N ARG A 344 -12.94 -1.55 -12.57
CA ARG A 344 -13.81 -1.07 -13.65
C ARG A 344 -14.71 -2.17 -14.20
N SER A 345 -14.23 -3.41 -14.29
CA SER A 345 -15.00 -4.54 -14.85
C SER A 345 -16.10 -5.06 -13.93
N LEU A 346 -16.03 -4.83 -12.61
CA LEU A 346 -17.07 -5.26 -11.68
C LEU A 346 -18.42 -4.60 -11.98
N GLU A 347 -19.48 -5.41 -12.13
CA GLU A 347 -20.88 -4.98 -12.35
C GLU A 347 -21.55 -4.52 -11.04
N VAL A 348 -20.96 -3.49 -10.42
CA VAL A 348 -21.47 -2.85 -9.20
C VAL A 348 -21.56 -1.34 -9.41
N PRO A 349 -22.44 -0.63 -8.68
CA PRO A 349 -22.55 0.82 -8.73
C PRO A 349 -21.17 1.48 -8.60
N LYS A 350 -20.93 2.52 -9.40
CA LYS A 350 -19.69 3.30 -9.36
C LYS A 350 -19.96 4.66 -8.75
N SER A 351 -19.00 5.14 -7.97
CA SER A 351 -18.97 6.53 -7.50
C SER A 351 -18.36 7.44 -8.57
N PRO A 352 -18.49 8.77 -8.43
CA PRO A 352 -17.79 9.72 -9.30
C PRO A 352 -16.30 9.41 -9.41
N GLY A 353 -15.79 9.30 -10.64
CA GLY A 353 -14.40 8.89 -10.92
C GLY A 353 -14.18 7.36 -11.05
N GLY A 354 -15.25 6.55 -11.05
CA GLY A 354 -15.19 5.14 -11.45
C GLY A 354 -14.74 4.15 -10.36
N ARG A 355 -14.68 4.58 -9.10
CA ARG A 355 -14.40 3.69 -7.95
C ARG A 355 -15.66 2.92 -7.55
N ILE A 356 -15.51 1.81 -6.81
CA ILE A 356 -16.66 1.06 -6.26
C ILE A 356 -17.52 2.00 -5.41
N GLY A 357 -18.79 2.10 -5.75
CA GLY A 357 -19.78 2.92 -5.08
C GLY A 357 -20.19 2.30 -3.75
N ILE A 358 -20.05 3.07 -2.68
CA ILE A 358 -20.39 2.65 -1.33
C ILE A 358 -21.41 3.57 -0.67
N ASP A 359 -22.15 3.03 0.30
CA ASP A 359 -23.01 3.79 1.20
C ASP A 359 -22.25 4.34 2.43
N GLU A 360 -23.00 4.94 3.36
CA GLU A 360 -22.48 5.55 4.57
C GLU A 360 -21.81 4.58 5.56
N TRP A 361 -22.06 3.27 5.44
CA TRP A 361 -21.47 2.19 6.24
C TRP A 361 -20.38 1.42 5.47
N LEU A 362 -19.96 1.93 4.32
CA LEU A 362 -18.94 1.36 3.43
C LEU A 362 -19.39 0.05 2.74
N ARG A 363 -20.70 -0.21 2.69
CA ARG A 363 -21.30 -1.34 1.97
C ARG A 363 -21.45 -1.02 0.49
N VAL A 364 -21.45 -2.05 -0.35
CA VAL A 364 -21.82 -1.96 -1.77
C VAL A 364 -23.33 -2.22 -1.88
N PRO A 365 -24.20 -1.21 -2.08
CA PRO A 365 -25.64 -1.36 -1.80
C PRO A 365 -26.39 -2.38 -2.66
N SER A 366 -25.89 -2.66 -3.88
CA SER A 366 -26.50 -3.64 -4.79
C SER A 366 -26.10 -5.08 -4.50
N VAL A 367 -25.20 -5.32 -3.53
CA VAL A 367 -24.63 -6.63 -3.25
C VAL A 367 -24.60 -6.87 -1.74
N GLN A 368 -25.31 -7.90 -1.29
CA GLN A 368 -25.31 -8.29 0.12
C GLN A 368 -23.91 -8.73 0.55
N ASP A 369 -23.55 -8.42 1.80
CA ASP A 369 -22.31 -8.86 2.44
C ASP A 369 -21.00 -8.38 1.80
N VAL A 370 -21.06 -7.46 0.85
CA VAL A 370 -19.89 -6.90 0.17
C VAL A 370 -19.66 -5.46 0.63
N PHE A 371 -18.41 -5.18 0.98
CA PHE A 371 -17.92 -3.88 1.43
C PHE A 371 -16.73 -3.46 0.57
N ALA A 372 -16.49 -2.16 0.44
CA ALA A 372 -15.30 -1.65 -0.24
C ALA A 372 -14.67 -0.49 0.54
N ILE A 373 -13.33 -0.50 0.65
CA ILE A 373 -12.57 0.48 1.45
C ILE A 373 -11.26 0.88 0.76
N GLY A 374 -10.72 2.03 1.16
CA GLY A 374 -9.51 2.61 0.60
C GLY A 374 -9.72 3.18 -0.81
N ASP A 375 -8.62 3.30 -1.55
CA ASP A 375 -8.59 4.04 -2.83
C ASP A 375 -9.45 3.40 -3.94
N CYS A 376 -9.91 2.15 -3.76
CA CYS A 376 -10.83 1.48 -4.69
C CYS A 376 -12.30 1.86 -4.48
N SER A 377 -12.62 2.62 -3.43
CA SER A 377 -13.98 2.96 -3.01
C SER A 377 -14.26 4.47 -3.04
N GLY A 378 -15.53 4.82 -3.24
CA GLY A 378 -16.02 6.18 -3.13
C GLY A 378 -17.51 6.21 -2.81
N PHE A 379 -17.96 7.21 -2.07
CA PHE A 379 -19.37 7.37 -1.76
C PHE A 379 -20.19 7.57 -3.03
N LEU A 380 -21.35 6.93 -3.10
CA LEU A 380 -22.33 7.16 -4.16
C LEU A 380 -22.89 8.58 -4.07
N GLU A 381 -23.23 9.18 -5.22
CA GLU A 381 -23.85 10.51 -5.27
C GLU A 381 -25.14 10.58 -4.44
N SER A 382 -25.91 9.49 -4.43
CA SER A 382 -27.15 9.36 -3.65
C SER A 382 -26.95 9.49 -2.13
N THR A 383 -25.72 9.33 -1.62
CA THR A 383 -25.41 9.54 -0.20
C THR A 383 -25.24 11.02 0.16
N GLY A 384 -25.12 11.91 -0.83
CA GLY A 384 -24.78 13.31 -0.62
C GLY A 384 -23.36 13.57 -0.08
N LYS A 385 -22.53 12.52 0.06
CA LYS A 385 -21.15 12.63 0.57
C LYS A 385 -20.15 12.72 -0.59
N PRO A 386 -19.11 13.58 -0.48
CA PRO A 386 -18.09 13.66 -1.50
C PRO A 386 -17.19 12.42 -1.51
N VAL A 387 -16.67 12.05 -2.67
CA VAL A 387 -15.62 11.02 -2.78
C VAL A 387 -14.37 11.47 -2.02
N LEU A 388 -13.91 10.63 -1.09
CA LEU A 388 -12.75 10.94 -0.27
C LEU A 388 -11.43 10.83 -1.08
N PRO A 389 -10.41 11.65 -0.75
CA PRO A 389 -9.13 11.61 -1.45
C PRO A 389 -8.40 10.27 -1.20
N ALA A 390 -7.62 9.84 -2.19
CA ALA A 390 -6.81 8.61 -2.12
C ALA A 390 -5.62 8.81 -1.17
N LEU A 391 -5.86 8.60 0.13
CA LEU A 391 -4.88 8.83 1.20
C LEU A 391 -4.81 7.62 2.14
N ALA A 392 -3.60 7.25 2.56
CA ALA A 392 -3.35 6.24 3.58
C ALA A 392 -4.20 6.46 4.86
N GLN A 393 -4.38 7.71 5.27
CA GLN A 393 -5.21 8.07 6.43
C GLN A 393 -6.70 7.77 6.23
N VAL A 394 -7.24 7.96 5.01
CA VAL A 394 -8.64 7.61 4.70
C VAL A 394 -8.79 6.09 4.77
N ALA A 395 -7.90 5.37 4.08
CA ALA A 395 -7.85 3.91 4.06
C ALA A 395 -7.74 3.31 5.49
N GLU A 396 -6.85 3.82 6.33
CA GLU A 396 -6.68 3.36 7.70
C GLU A 396 -7.94 3.60 8.55
N ARG A 397 -8.59 4.77 8.40
CA ARG A 397 -9.81 5.09 9.15
C ARG A 397 -10.99 4.24 8.71
N GLN A 398 -11.17 4.04 7.41
CA GLN A 398 -12.18 3.14 6.86
C GLN A 398 -11.96 1.70 7.34
N GLY A 399 -10.72 1.19 7.26
CA GLY A 399 -10.38 -0.15 7.76
C GLY A 399 -10.63 -0.30 9.27
N LYS A 400 -10.30 0.72 10.08
CA LYS A 400 -10.60 0.72 11.52
C LYS A 400 -12.10 0.68 11.81
N TYR A 401 -12.88 1.54 11.13
CA TYR A 401 -14.33 1.60 11.29
C TYR A 401 -14.98 0.27 10.90
N LEU A 402 -14.65 -0.24 9.72
CA LEU A 402 -15.25 -1.47 9.21
C LEU A 402 -14.88 -2.69 10.06
N ALA A 403 -13.68 -2.74 10.64
CA ALA A 403 -13.33 -3.80 11.59
C ALA A 403 -14.27 -3.80 12.80
N SER A 404 -14.50 -2.63 13.41
CA SER A 404 -15.43 -2.48 14.53
C SER A 404 -16.86 -2.83 14.14
N LEU A 405 -17.29 -2.44 12.94
CA LEU A 405 -18.61 -2.75 12.42
C LEU A 405 -18.80 -4.26 12.22
N LEU A 406 -17.90 -4.92 11.50
CA LEU A 406 -17.96 -6.37 11.25
C LEU A 406 -17.92 -7.17 12.56
N ASN A 407 -17.07 -6.78 13.52
CA ASN A 407 -17.03 -7.43 14.83
C ASN A 407 -18.38 -7.30 15.57
N SER A 408 -19.03 -6.14 15.48
CA SER A 408 -20.34 -5.92 16.09
C SER A 408 -21.42 -6.76 15.41
N ILE A 409 -21.42 -6.81 14.08
CA ILE A 409 -22.32 -7.65 13.29
C ILE A 409 -22.17 -9.13 13.67
N GLY A 410 -20.94 -9.61 13.78
CA GLY A 410 -20.66 -11.02 14.09
C GLY A 410 -21.09 -11.39 15.52
N LYS A 411 -20.84 -10.49 16.49
CA LYS A 411 -21.28 -10.68 17.89
C LYS A 411 -22.80 -10.66 18.05
N ALA A 412 -23.51 -9.97 17.16
CA ALA A 412 -24.96 -9.94 17.10
C ALA A 412 -25.55 -11.12 16.28
N GLY A 413 -24.73 -12.09 15.84
CA GLY A 413 -25.19 -13.27 15.09
C GLY A 413 -25.34 -13.05 13.58
N GLY A 414 -25.05 -11.86 13.06
CA GLY A 414 -25.17 -11.53 11.63
C GLY A 414 -23.91 -11.83 10.80
N GLY A 415 -22.98 -12.63 11.33
CA GLY A 415 -21.67 -12.88 10.74
C GLY A 415 -21.69 -13.76 9.50
N HIS A 416 -22.62 -14.70 9.38
CA HIS A 416 -22.78 -15.54 8.19
C HIS A 416 -23.41 -14.77 7.02
N ALA A 417 -23.24 -15.30 5.81
CA ALA A 417 -23.85 -14.77 4.60
C ALA A 417 -25.37 -14.61 4.78
N ASN A 418 -25.92 -13.51 4.29
CA ASN A 418 -27.34 -13.15 4.28
C ASN A 418 -28.02 -12.98 5.66
N CYS A 419 -27.26 -13.05 6.76
CA CYS A 419 -27.78 -12.91 8.13
C CYS A 419 -27.76 -11.47 8.68
N THR A 420 -27.46 -10.46 7.86
CA THR A 420 -27.27 -9.07 8.33
C THR A 420 -28.53 -8.20 8.26
N LYS A 421 -29.66 -8.72 7.74
CA LYS A 421 -30.87 -7.92 7.47
C LYS A 421 -31.48 -7.25 8.70
N ASP A 422 -31.37 -7.88 9.87
CA ASP A 422 -31.97 -7.41 11.13
C ASP A 422 -30.95 -6.84 12.12
N ILE A 423 -29.73 -6.53 11.67
CA ILE A 423 -28.64 -6.03 12.52
C ILE A 423 -28.54 -4.50 12.43
N GLU A 424 -28.56 -3.83 13.58
CA GLU A 424 -28.31 -2.39 13.67
C GLU A 424 -26.81 -2.08 13.50
N PHE A 425 -26.46 -1.25 12.51
CA PHE A 425 -25.07 -0.94 12.17
C PHE A 425 -24.44 0.20 13.00
N GLY A 426 -25.21 0.83 13.88
CA GLY A 426 -24.78 2.04 14.58
C GLY A 426 -24.50 3.21 13.62
N GLY A 427 -23.70 4.17 14.08
CA GLY A 427 -23.42 5.41 13.35
C GLY A 427 -22.63 5.22 12.04
N PRO A 428 -22.87 6.07 11.02
CA PRO A 428 -22.18 5.99 9.73
C PRO A 428 -20.70 6.36 9.83
N PHE A 429 -19.92 5.99 8.81
CA PHE A 429 -18.52 6.42 8.71
C PHE A 429 -18.43 7.94 8.51
N VAL A 430 -17.63 8.58 9.35
CA VAL A 430 -17.31 10.01 9.27
C VAL A 430 -15.79 10.19 9.21
N TYR A 431 -15.32 10.76 8.10
CA TYR A 431 -13.90 11.07 7.93
C TYR A 431 -13.55 12.42 8.56
N LYS A 432 -12.56 12.40 9.46
CA LYS A 432 -11.93 13.61 10.00
C LYS A 432 -10.47 13.68 9.56
N HIS A 433 -10.15 14.69 8.75
CA HIS A 433 -8.79 14.96 8.31
C HIS A 433 -7.92 15.41 9.49
N LEU A 434 -6.78 14.73 9.74
CA LEU A 434 -5.83 15.14 10.79
C LEU A 434 -4.75 16.12 10.33
N GLY A 435 -4.76 16.49 9.06
CA GLY A 435 -3.69 17.26 8.43
C GLY A 435 -2.84 16.43 7.46
N SER A 436 -1.87 17.10 6.88
CA SER A 436 -0.95 16.60 5.87
C SER A 436 0.49 16.99 6.22
N MET A 437 1.45 16.14 5.85
CA MET A 437 2.87 16.42 6.03
C MET A 437 3.64 15.98 4.80
N ALA A 438 4.72 16.69 4.48
CA ALA A 438 5.62 16.33 3.39
C ALA A 438 7.06 16.79 3.73
N THR A 439 8.06 15.96 3.49
CA THR A 439 9.47 16.39 3.52
C THR A 439 9.86 17.07 2.21
N VAL A 440 10.78 18.04 2.27
CA VAL A 440 11.30 18.77 1.09
C VAL A 440 12.83 18.64 0.97
N GLY A 441 13.39 17.60 1.60
CA GLY A 441 14.83 17.38 1.72
C GLY A 441 15.50 18.32 2.71
N SER A 442 16.82 18.16 2.86
CA SER A 442 17.74 19.00 3.62
C SER A 442 17.26 19.26 5.06
N TYR A 443 16.76 18.21 5.72
CA TYR A 443 16.21 18.26 7.08
C TYR A 443 15.06 19.25 7.28
N LYS A 444 14.24 19.46 6.23
CA LYS A 444 13.08 20.35 6.27
C LYS A 444 11.82 19.61 5.85
N ALA A 445 10.72 19.92 6.52
CA ALA A 445 9.41 19.40 6.17
C ALA A 445 8.33 20.47 6.33
N LEU A 446 7.13 20.10 5.93
CA LEU A 446 5.91 20.88 6.01
C LEU A 446 4.92 20.10 6.88
N VAL A 447 4.26 20.80 7.78
CA VAL A 447 3.17 20.25 8.60
C VAL A 447 1.99 21.19 8.42
N ASP A 448 0.88 20.65 7.92
CA ASP A 448 -0.36 21.37 7.70
C ASP A 448 -1.49 20.67 8.45
N LEU A 449 -1.88 21.18 9.62
CA LEU A 449 -2.92 20.60 10.47
C LEU A 449 -4.31 21.21 10.22
N ARG A 450 -4.49 21.93 9.11
CA ARG A 450 -5.80 22.46 8.72
C ARG A 450 -6.72 21.31 8.31
N GLN A 451 -8.00 21.40 8.67
CA GLN A 451 -9.01 20.39 8.30
C GLN A 451 -9.54 20.54 6.87
N GLY A 452 -9.13 21.60 6.16
CA GLY A 452 -9.48 21.90 4.76
C GLY A 452 -8.72 23.14 4.28
N LYS A 453 -8.87 23.50 3.00
CA LYS A 453 -8.15 24.65 2.40
C LYS A 453 -8.41 25.98 3.10
N GLU A 454 -9.61 26.16 3.64
CA GLU A 454 -10.06 27.36 4.37
C GLU A 454 -10.15 27.14 5.89
N GLY A 455 -9.75 25.95 6.37
CA GLY A 455 -9.83 25.60 7.78
C GLY A 455 -8.82 26.39 8.63
N LYS A 456 -9.24 26.79 9.83
CA LYS A 456 -8.30 27.25 10.86
C LYS A 456 -7.44 26.06 11.32
N GLY A 457 -6.14 26.24 11.36
CA GLY A 457 -5.20 25.21 11.76
C GLY A 457 -3.76 25.71 11.78
N LEU A 458 -2.88 24.91 12.35
CA LEU A 458 -1.46 25.20 12.45
C LEU A 458 -0.75 24.77 11.16
N SER A 459 -0.02 25.70 10.55
CA SER A 459 0.84 25.44 9.40
C SER A 459 2.28 25.80 9.75
N LEU A 460 3.18 24.83 9.70
CA LEU A 460 4.59 24.99 10.08
C LEU A 460 5.50 24.47 8.97
N ALA A 461 6.64 25.13 8.77
CA ALA A 461 7.69 24.69 7.84
C ALA A 461 9.07 24.74 8.47
N GLY A 462 9.97 23.88 7.99
CA GLY A 462 11.40 23.89 8.33
C GLY A 462 11.83 22.74 9.22
N PHE A 463 12.88 22.98 10.03
CA PHE A 463 13.53 21.94 10.81
C PHE A 463 12.66 21.36 11.93
N ILE A 464 11.89 22.21 12.62
CA ILE A 464 10.94 21.75 13.66
C ILE A 464 9.86 20.86 13.03
N SER A 465 9.33 21.26 11.87
CA SER A 465 8.39 20.44 11.10
C SER A 465 8.99 19.11 10.66
N TRP A 466 10.28 19.08 10.32
CA TRP A 466 10.98 17.85 9.99
C TRP A 466 11.10 16.89 11.18
N PHE A 467 11.37 17.41 12.37
CA PHE A 467 11.35 16.61 13.59
C PHE A 467 9.95 16.03 13.85
N ILE A 468 8.90 16.85 13.73
CA ILE A 468 7.50 16.41 13.86
C ILE A 468 7.18 15.32 12.83
N TRP A 469 7.57 15.52 11.56
CA TRP A 469 7.39 14.53 10.47
C TRP A 469 8.05 13.20 10.83
N ARG A 470 9.31 13.21 11.30
CA ARG A 470 10.03 11.99 11.71
C ARG A 470 9.35 11.29 12.88
N SER A 471 8.98 12.03 13.93
CA SER A 471 8.29 11.47 15.09
C SER A 471 6.93 10.88 14.73
N ALA A 472 6.16 11.57 13.88
CA ALA A 472 4.85 11.11 13.45
C ALA A 472 4.96 9.83 12.62
N TYR A 473 5.85 9.77 11.63
CA TYR A 473 5.99 8.56 10.82
C TYR A 473 6.57 7.39 11.62
N LEU A 474 7.56 7.63 12.50
CA LEU A 474 8.09 6.60 13.38
C LEU A 474 7.01 6.00 14.28
N THR A 475 6.11 6.81 14.85
CA THR A 475 5.02 6.30 15.69
C THR A 475 3.91 5.60 14.89
N ARG A 476 3.73 5.95 13.62
CA ARG A 476 2.70 5.36 12.75
C ARG A 476 3.12 4.06 12.06
N VAL A 477 4.42 3.75 11.97
CA VAL A 477 4.87 2.44 11.50
C VAL A 477 4.22 1.33 12.35
N ILE A 478 3.67 0.31 11.67
CA ILE A 478 2.75 -0.66 12.27
C ILE A 478 3.40 -1.55 13.32
N SER A 479 4.64 -2.00 13.08
CA SER A 479 5.35 -2.97 13.92
C SER A 479 6.52 -2.32 14.67
N TRP A 480 6.76 -2.75 15.90
CA TRP A 480 7.91 -2.29 16.70
C TRP A 480 9.25 -2.60 16.03
N ARG A 481 9.34 -3.72 15.31
CA ARG A 481 10.52 -4.07 14.51
C ARG A 481 10.80 -3.02 13.44
N ASN A 482 9.81 -2.64 12.63
CA ASN A 482 10.03 -1.66 11.58
C ASN A 482 10.29 -0.28 12.16
N ARG A 483 9.71 0.08 13.32
CA ARG A 483 10.09 1.30 14.04
C ARG A 483 11.57 1.31 14.41
N PHE A 484 12.07 0.21 14.96
CA PHE A 484 13.48 0.07 15.28
C PHE A 484 14.35 0.18 14.02
N TYR A 485 14.02 -0.52 12.94
CA TYR A 485 14.76 -0.43 11.67
C TYR A 485 14.75 0.98 11.07
N VAL A 486 13.62 1.68 11.08
CA VAL A 486 13.55 3.07 10.60
C VAL A 486 14.45 3.98 11.44
N ALA A 487 14.43 3.86 12.77
CA ALA A 487 15.27 4.66 13.65
C ALA A 487 16.78 4.39 13.43
N ILE A 488 17.16 3.11 13.33
CA ILE A 488 18.56 2.70 13.09
C ILE A 488 19.02 3.12 11.70
N ASN A 489 18.19 2.97 10.66
CA ASN A 489 18.54 3.40 9.31
C ASN A 489 18.72 4.92 9.22
N TRP A 490 17.87 5.70 9.89
CA TRP A 490 18.05 7.14 9.96
C TRP A 490 19.32 7.53 10.71
N LEU A 491 19.69 6.83 11.78
CA LEU A 491 20.92 7.07 12.53
C LEU A 491 22.16 6.69 11.70
N THR A 492 22.17 5.50 11.11
CA THR A 492 23.28 5.02 10.27
C THR A 492 23.46 5.90 9.04
N THR A 493 22.38 6.27 8.34
CA THR A 493 22.44 7.22 7.22
C THR A 493 22.97 8.58 7.66
N PHE A 494 22.59 9.03 8.86
CA PHE A 494 23.08 10.30 9.38
C PHE A 494 24.59 10.28 9.65
N VAL A 495 25.10 9.19 10.23
CA VAL A 495 26.51 9.03 10.64
C VAL A 495 27.43 8.62 9.49
N PHE A 496 27.01 7.66 8.67
CA PHE A 496 27.85 6.99 7.66
C PHE A 496 27.50 7.37 6.21
N GLY A 497 26.42 8.11 5.99
CA GLY A 497 25.88 8.34 4.64
C GLY A 497 25.00 7.19 4.17
N ARG A 498 24.50 7.27 2.94
CA ARG A 498 23.59 6.27 2.37
C ARG A 498 24.36 5.07 1.83
N ASP A 499 23.75 3.89 1.90
CA ASP A 499 24.29 2.72 1.19
C ASP A 499 24.05 2.91 -0.33
N ILE A 500 25.13 2.91 -1.11
CA ILE A 500 25.10 3.11 -2.57
C ILE A 500 25.42 1.82 -3.34
N SER A 501 25.36 0.67 -2.67
CA SER A 501 25.51 -0.63 -3.30
C SER A 501 24.37 -0.88 -4.29
N ARG A 502 24.71 -1.35 -5.49
CA ARG A 502 23.73 -1.78 -6.51
C ARG A 502 23.40 -3.25 -6.28
N ILE A 503 22.31 -3.52 -5.56
CA ILE A 503 21.80 -4.87 -5.23
C ILE A 503 20.72 -5.28 -6.22
#